data_AF-A0A271LPQ6-F1
#
_entry.id   AF-A0A271LPQ6-F1
#
_cell.length_a   1.000
_cell.length_b   1.000
_cell.length_c   1.000
_cell.angle_alpha   90.00
_cell.angle_beta   90.00
_cell.angle_gamma   90.00
#
_symmetry.space_group_name_H-M   'P 1'
#
loop_
_entity.id
_entity.type
_entity.pdbx_description
1 polymer ?
#
loop_
_entity_poly.entity_id
_entity_poly.type
_entity_poly.pdbx_seq_one_letter_code
_entity_poly.pdbx_strand_id
1 'polypeptide(L)' 'MADAGGRNWTTDGQPGSTKVIVGQAFEDDQHMAIDLTDEGISSIVAKLRLVKASEQSNFAMGGTLSIDGVGAWAVTCPEF' A
#
# COMPACT_ATOMS: atom_id res chain seq x y z
N MET A 1 -3.26 -7.51 3.03
CA MET A 1 -2.97 -8.58 2.05
C MET A 1 -3.14 -8.00 0.65
N ALA A 2 -2.28 -8.37 -0.29
CA ALA A 2 -2.39 -7.97 -1.68
C ALA A 2 -2.19 -9.18 -2.59
N ASP A 3 -3.06 -9.35 -3.58
CA ASP A 3 -3.02 -10.46 -4.54
C ASP A 3 -3.00 -9.92 -5.96
N ALA A 4 -1.95 -10.27 -6.74
CA ALA A 4 -1.81 -9.83 -8.12
C ALA A 4 -0.90 -10.78 -8.92
N GLY A 5 -1.31 -11.11 -10.15
CA GLY A 5 -0.50 -11.92 -11.07
C GLY A 5 -0.11 -13.29 -10.51
N GLY A 6 -0.98 -13.92 -9.72
CA GLY A 6 -0.73 -15.22 -9.08
C GLY A 6 0.22 -15.17 -7.87
N ARG A 7 0.58 -13.97 -7.40
CA ARG A 7 1.42 -13.76 -6.21
C ARG A 7 0.59 -13.10 -5.11
N ASN A 8 0.88 -13.51 -3.87
CA ASN A 8 0.26 -12.97 -2.65
C ASN A 8 1.33 -12.36 -1.75
N TRP A 9 1.07 -11.17 -1.22
CA TRP A 9 1.89 -10.49 -0.22
C TRP A 9 1.13 -10.26 1.08
N THR A 10 1.76 -10.64 2.19
CA THR A 10 1.18 -10.51 3.53
C THR A 10 2.19 -9.92 4.51
N THR A 11 1.71 -9.21 5.53
CA THR A 11 2.57 -8.65 6.58
C THR A 11 2.83 -9.63 7.71
N ASP A 12 1.97 -10.65 7.87
CA ASP A 12 2.06 -11.70 8.89
C ASP A 12 2.80 -12.96 8.41
N GLY A 13 3.09 -13.07 7.10
CA GLY A 13 3.88 -14.17 6.53
C GLY A 13 3.15 -15.50 6.49
N GLN A 14 1.86 -15.49 6.15
CA GLN A 14 1.07 -16.72 6.03
C GLN A 14 1.71 -17.72 5.04
N PRO A 15 1.58 -19.04 5.29
CA PRO A 15 2.11 -20.06 4.38
C PRO A 15 1.62 -19.87 2.94
N GLY A 16 2.55 -19.88 1.98
CA GLY A 16 2.25 -19.67 0.56
C GLY A 16 2.26 -18.21 0.11
N SER A 17 2.48 -17.26 1.01
CA SER A 17 2.56 -15.83 0.70
C SER A 17 3.98 -15.27 0.87
N THR A 18 4.30 -14.24 0.10
CA THR A 18 5.54 -13.47 0.29
C THR A 18 5.35 -12.52 1.47
N LYS A 19 6.21 -12.60 2.48
CA LYS A 19 6.15 -11.67 3.60
C LYS A 19 6.73 -10.32 3.22
N VAL A 20 6.03 -9.25 3.59
CA VAL A 20 6.46 -7.87 3.39
C VAL A 20 6.42 -7.10 4.70
N ILE A 21 7.30 -6.12 4.84
CA ILE A 21 7.42 -5.29 6.05
C ILE A 21 7.08 -3.84 5.68
N VAL A 22 6.43 -3.11 6.57
CA VAL A 22 6.33 -1.65 6.43
C VAL A 22 7.70 -1.05 6.71
N GLY A 23 8.39 -0.61 5.65
CA GLY A 23 9.70 0.02 5.78
C GLY A 23 9.58 1.49 6.19
N GLN A 24 8.69 2.22 5.52
CA GLN A 24 8.41 3.62 5.85
C GLN A 24 6.92 3.93 5.69
N ALA A 25 6.38 4.73 6.59
CA ALA A 25 5.04 5.30 6.48
C ALA A 25 5.10 6.80 6.81
N PHE A 26 4.40 7.61 6.01
CA PHE A 26 4.26 9.04 6.18
C PHE A 26 2.82 9.45 5.90
N GLU A 27 2.30 10.37 6.70
CA GLU A 27 0.97 10.95 6.52
C GLU A 27 1.00 12.43 6.88
N ASP A 28 0.35 13.24 6.04
CA ASP A 28 0.00 14.63 6.32
C ASP A 28 -1.50 14.87 6.03
N ASP A 29 -1.93 16.13 6.06
CA ASP A 29 -3.33 16.51 5.84
C ASP A 29 -3.85 16.14 4.43
N GLN A 30 -2.97 16.09 3.44
CA GLN A 30 -3.31 15.88 2.03
C GLN A 30 -2.80 14.57 1.44
N HIS A 31 -1.85 13.90 2.07
CA HIS A 31 -1.17 12.74 1.50
C HIS A 31 -0.92 11.65 2.53
N MET A 32 -0.90 10.41 2.05
CA MET A 32 -0.35 9.27 2.77
C MET A 32 0.55 8.47 1.83
N ALA A 33 1.73 8.10 2.32
CA ALA A 33 2.70 7.31 1.59
C ALA A 33 3.18 6.15 2.46
N ILE A 34 3.12 4.93 1.94
CA ILE A 34 3.64 3.74 2.60
C ILE A 34 4.55 3.00 1.62
N ASP A 35 5.75 2.67 2.07
CA ASP A 35 6.68 1.81 1.34
C ASP A 35 6.80 0.48 2.07
N LEU A 36 6.45 -0.58 1.35
CA LEU A 36 6.61 -1.96 1.79
C LEU A 36 7.93 -2.50 1.25
N THR A 37 8.69 -3.19 2.10
CA THR A 37 9.97 -3.80 1.76
C THR A 37 9.91 -5.31 1.87
N ASP A 38 10.94 -5.97 1.33
CA ASP A 38 11.24 -7.36 1.69
C ASP A 38 11.60 -7.50 3.18
N GLU A 39 11.69 -8.75 3.66
CA GLU A 39 12.00 -9.04 5.07
C GLU A 39 13.39 -8.59 5.51
N GLY A 40 14.34 -8.49 4.57
CA GLY A 40 15.69 -7.97 4.82
C GLY A 40 15.78 -6.45 4.76
N ILE A 41 14.67 -5.76 4.46
CA ILE A 41 14.60 -4.30 4.30
C ILE A 41 15.62 -3.82 3.25
N SER A 42 15.87 -4.64 2.22
CA SER A 42 16.91 -4.37 1.22
C SER A 42 16.37 -3.62 0.00
N SER A 43 15.09 -3.79 -0.29
CA SER A 43 14.41 -3.24 -1.45
C SER A 43 12.95 -2.90 -1.14
N ILE A 44 12.43 -1.86 -1.82
CA ILE A 44 11.01 -1.52 -1.78
C ILE A 44 10.29 -2.41 -2.78
N VAL A 45 9.38 -3.26 -2.29
CA VAL A 45 8.61 -4.21 -3.10
C VAL A 45 7.25 -3.66 -3.52
N ALA A 46 6.68 -2.74 -2.74
CA ALA A 46 5.44 -2.06 -3.09
C ALA A 46 5.36 -0.67 -2.48
N LYS A 47 4.61 0.22 -3.14
CA LYS A 47 4.39 1.60 -2.75
C LYS A 47 2.90 1.92 -2.79
N LEU A 48 2.39 2.44 -1.69
CA LEU A 48 1.07 3.03 -1.60
C LEU A 48 1.24 4.55 -1.57
N ARG A 49 0.53 5.25 -2.44
CA ARG A 49 0.54 6.72 -2.53
C ARG A 49 -0.91 7.18 -2.64
N LEU A 50 -1.38 7.90 -1.63
CA LEU A 50 -2.77 8.32 -1.51
C LEU A 50 -2.82 9.84 -1.37
N VAL A 51 -3.85 10.42 -1.97
CA VAL A 51 -4.29 11.79 -1.79
C VAL A 51 -5.55 11.76 -0.93
N LYS A 52 -5.64 12.70 -0.01
CA LYS A 52 -6.72 12.90 0.94
C LYS A 52 -7.46 14.18 0.57
N ALA A 53 -8.78 14.12 0.64
CA ALA A 53 -9.65 15.28 0.53
C ALA A 53 -10.68 15.21 1.65
N SER A 54 -10.91 16.34 2.32
CA SER A 54 -11.94 16.47 3.34
C SER A 54 -12.71 17.76 3.16
N GLU A 55 -14.03 17.68 3.35
CA GLU A 55 -14.91 18.84 3.39
C GLU A 55 -16.00 18.58 4.43
N GLN A 56 -15.99 19.37 5.52
CA GLN A 56 -16.91 19.20 6.65
C GLN A 56 -16.85 17.77 7.23
N SER A 57 -17.90 16.98 7.02
CA SER A 57 -18.02 15.59 7.46
C SER A 57 -17.74 14.57 6.36
N ASN A 58 -17.38 15.01 5.15
CA ASN A 58 -17.02 14.12 4.05
C ASN A 58 -15.51 13.91 4.04
N PHE A 59 -15.10 12.64 3.94
CA PHE A 59 -13.71 12.30 3.70
C PHE A 59 -13.60 11.38 2.48
N ALA A 60 -12.60 11.64 1.65
CA ALA A 60 -12.25 10.79 0.53
C ALA A 60 -10.74 10.59 0.49
N MET A 61 -10.33 9.35 0.23
CA MET A 61 -8.94 9.00 0.03
C MET A 61 -8.82 8.09 -1.20
N GLY A 62 -7.85 8.38 -2.05
CA GLY A 62 -7.59 7.57 -3.23
C GLY A 62 -6.21 7.83 -3.82
N GLY A 63 -5.74 6.94 -4.67
CA GLY A 63 -4.43 7.07 -5.28
C GLY A 63 -3.99 5.78 -5.95
N THR A 64 -2.74 5.38 -5.74
CA THR A 64 -2.16 4.23 -6.42
C THR A 64 -1.48 3.26 -5.45
N LEU A 65 -1.67 1.97 -5.69
CA LEU A 65 -0.79 0.91 -5.20
C LEU A 65 0.06 0.44 -6.39
N SER A 66 1.39 0.48 -6.26
CA SER A 66 2.31 -0.09 -7.24
C SER A 66 3.13 -1.20 -6.60
N ILE A 67 3.22 -2.35 -7.26
CA ILE A 67 4.05 -3.48 -6.83
C ILE A 67 5.12 -3.70 -7.90
N ASP A 68 6.39 -3.68 -7.48
CA ASP A 68 7.52 -3.72 -8.39
C ASP A 68 7.55 -5.02 -9.21
N GLY A 69 7.73 -4.88 -10.52
CA GLY A 69 7.68 -6.01 -11.45
C GLY A 69 6.32 -6.73 -11.54
N VAL A 70 5.22 -6.13 -11.06
CA VAL A 70 3.85 -6.69 -11.20
C VAL A 70 2.93 -5.72 -11.92
N GLY A 71 2.85 -4.48 -11.45
CA GLY A 71 1.90 -3.50 -11.98
C GLY A 71 1.54 -2.39 -11.01
N ALA A 72 0.58 -1.57 -11.42
CA ALA A 72 0.03 -0.49 -10.61
C ALA A 72 -1.50 -0.41 -10.77
N TRP A 73 -2.18 -0.10 -9.68
CA TRP A 73 -3.65 -0.05 -9.60
C TRP A 73 -4.08 1.26 -8.96
N ALA A 74 -5.13 1.85 -9.52
CA ALA A 74 -5.88 2.89 -8.83
C ALA A 74 -6.60 2.26 -7.63
N VAL A 75 -6.51 2.92 -6.48
CA VAL A 75 -7.14 2.49 -5.24
C VAL A 75 -8.01 3.61 -4.69
N THR A 76 -9.14 3.23 -4.10
CA THR A 76 -10.02 4.12 -3.34
C THR A 76 -10.17 3.51 -1.96
N CYS A 77 -10.01 4.32 -0.92
CA CYS A 77 -10.29 3.95 0.45
C CYS A 77 -11.62 4.60 0.86
N PRO A 78 -12.76 3.89 0.69
CA PRO A 78 -14.04 4.40 1.16
C PRO A 78 -14.06 4.46 2.70
N GLU A 79 -14.76 5.45 3.26
CA GLU A 79 -15.12 5.44 4.68
C GLU A 79 -15.99 4.20 4.99
N PHE A 80 -15.75 3.56 6.13
CA PHE A 80 -16.55 2.46 6.67
C PHE A 80 -17.47 2.96 7.78
#